data_AF-A0A936DX45-F1
#
_entry.id   AF-A0A936DX45-F1
#
_cell.length_a   1.000
_cell.length_b   1.000
_cell.length_c   1.000
_cell.angle_alpha   90.00
_cell.angle_beta   90.00
_cell.angle_gamma   90.00
#
_symmetry.space_group_name_H-M   'P 1'
#
loop_
_entity.id
_entity.type
_entity.pdbx_description
1 polymer ?
#
loop_
_entity_poly.entity_id
_entity_poly.type
_entity_poly.pdbx_seq_one_letter_code
_entity_poly.pdbx_strand_id
1 'polypeptide(L)'
;MSFSLGHSRLEALLESAQLLHSSLNLQDLLSHLLRSVMGRLLVTKAFIAVSEDGHMRLAQVRGLPKLKIGDAYHESEVRENGIRIILPVGDENSPVGFLGISQPIQKDADSDELEFLRALLGLAAGGIENAKAHSKANKLNEELDQKIQELKTLLDLVRGLTSSLEPDEVAQLLMLTLSGRWMVRKYALIAWKSGHPPVLRFKGMNPDLLAEFSSYKNTIEDLPDSMKVTDLPESSLKNLLMEESAEVLFPIKAGDRTTGGIVAIGGRPGNLSYSESDLDFGTGLVAQAAVAFENAWHVREAIERKKVEQELALAATIQENLFPSSLPKLPNYEFSARNRPARQCGGDYYDILPVGGVGSEGTFLVCVADVSGKGLPASL
;
A
#
# COMPACT_ATOMS: atom_id res chain seq x y z
N MET A 1 31.88 -55.44 9.44
CA MET A 1 32.43 -55.56 10.81
C MET A 1 31.27 -55.44 11.77
N SER A 2 31.13 -56.39 12.70
CA SER A 2 30.01 -56.45 13.63
C SER A 2 30.18 -55.42 14.75
N PHE A 3 29.32 -54.41 14.77
CA PHE A 3 29.24 -53.39 15.82
C PHE A 3 28.72 -54.01 17.11
N SER A 4 29.53 -54.02 18.17
CA SER A 4 29.10 -54.39 19.53
C SER A 4 29.20 -53.18 20.44
N LEU A 5 28.33 -52.19 20.23
CA LEU A 5 28.10 -51.14 21.22
C LEU A 5 27.38 -51.77 22.42
N GLY A 6 27.99 -51.72 23.61
CA GLY A 6 27.37 -52.24 24.83
C GLY A 6 26.03 -51.56 25.15
N HIS A 7 25.11 -52.27 25.82
CA HIS A 7 23.72 -51.85 26.07
C HIS A 7 23.60 -50.43 26.68
N SER A 8 24.39 -50.13 27.72
CA SER A 8 24.44 -48.81 28.36
C SER A 8 24.92 -47.68 27.43
N ARG A 9 25.77 -47.97 26.43
CA ARG A 9 26.21 -46.98 25.43
C ARG A 9 25.13 -46.69 24.41
N LEU A 10 24.32 -47.69 24.06
CA LEU A 10 23.18 -47.56 23.15
C LEU A 10 22.07 -46.73 23.80
N GLU A 11 21.77 -46.93 25.08
CA GLU A 11 20.84 -46.11 25.85
C GLU A 11 21.27 -44.63 25.91
N ALA A 12 22.55 -44.36 26.21
CA ALA A 12 23.06 -42.99 26.25
C ALA A 12 23.05 -42.29 24.88
N LEU A 13 23.26 -43.05 23.79
CA LEU A 13 23.10 -42.56 22.41
C LEU A 13 21.64 -42.22 22.12
N LEU A 14 20.73 -43.09 22.52
CA LEU A 14 19.30 -42.92 22.30
C LEU A 14 18.74 -41.72 23.07
N GLU A 15 19.15 -41.55 24.32
CA GLU A 15 18.77 -40.40 25.16
C GLU A 15 19.33 -39.08 24.60
N SER A 16 20.59 -39.07 24.17
CA SER A 16 21.19 -37.90 23.50
C SER A 16 20.49 -37.57 22.18
N ALA A 17 20.13 -38.59 21.39
CA ALA A 17 19.41 -38.40 20.13
C ALA A 17 17.98 -37.89 20.34
N GLN A 18 17.27 -38.37 21.37
CA GLN A 18 15.94 -37.87 21.72
C GLN A 18 15.97 -36.40 22.16
N LEU A 19 16.99 -35.99 22.91
CA LEU A 19 17.18 -34.59 23.31
C LEU A 19 17.59 -33.70 22.14
N LEU A 20 18.35 -34.20 21.18
CA LEU A 20 18.74 -33.45 19.98
C LEU A 20 17.57 -33.27 19.01
N HIS A 21 16.66 -34.23 18.91
CA HIS A 21 15.49 -34.14 18.04
C HIS A 21 14.29 -33.40 18.63
N SER A 22 14.29 -33.09 19.93
CA SER A 22 13.19 -32.36 20.57
C SER A 22 13.28 -30.83 20.43
N SER A 23 14.47 -30.29 20.13
CA SER A 23 14.67 -28.84 19.97
C SER A 23 14.55 -28.42 18.51
N LEU A 24 13.66 -27.46 18.24
CA LEU A 24 13.56 -26.77 16.95
C LEU A 24 14.51 -25.56 16.86
N ASN A 25 15.21 -25.21 17.95
CA ASN A 25 16.17 -24.13 17.98
C ASN A 25 17.58 -24.68 17.70
N LEU A 26 18.14 -24.28 16.55
CA LEU A 26 19.48 -24.67 16.12
C LEU A 26 20.56 -24.33 17.15
N GLN A 27 20.46 -23.18 17.81
CA GLN A 27 21.48 -22.73 18.75
C GLN A 27 21.51 -23.57 20.03
N ASP A 28 20.32 -23.96 20.52
CA ASP A 28 20.18 -24.83 21.68
C ASP A 28 20.70 -26.23 21.35
N LEU A 29 20.28 -26.78 20.20
CA LEU A 29 20.74 -28.08 19.72
C LEU A 29 22.27 -28.14 19.63
N LEU A 30 22.90 -27.16 18.98
CA LEU A 30 24.35 -27.09 18.84
C LEU A 30 25.05 -26.89 20.18
N SER A 31 24.47 -26.10 21.09
CA SER A 31 25.02 -25.88 22.44
C SER A 31 24.97 -27.15 23.28
N HIS A 32 23.89 -27.91 23.20
CA HIS A 32 23.73 -29.21 23.85
C HIS A 32 24.69 -30.25 23.28
N LEU A 33 24.80 -30.33 21.95
CA LEU A 33 25.74 -31.21 21.27
C LEU A 33 27.19 -30.92 21.70
N LEU A 34 27.60 -29.65 21.65
CA LEU A 34 28.97 -29.25 22.03
C LEU A 34 29.24 -29.57 23.51
N ARG A 35 28.30 -29.27 24.41
CA ARG A 35 28.46 -29.53 25.84
C ARG A 35 28.53 -31.03 26.15
N SER A 36 27.70 -31.85 25.49
CA SER A 36 27.69 -33.31 25.65
C SER A 36 29.04 -33.91 25.23
N VAL A 37 29.54 -33.51 24.06
CA VAL A 37 30.87 -33.92 23.57
C VAL A 37 31.98 -33.47 24.52
N MET A 38 31.99 -32.20 24.91
CA MET A 38 33.05 -31.64 25.76
C MET A 38 33.09 -32.28 27.15
N GLY A 39 31.93 -32.48 27.77
CA GLY A 39 31.83 -33.08 29.09
C GLY A 39 32.25 -34.55 29.10
N ARG A 40 31.94 -35.29 28.03
CA ARG A 40 32.26 -36.71 27.93
C ARG A 40 33.74 -36.97 27.65
N LEU A 41 34.35 -36.19 26.76
CA LEU A 41 35.77 -36.33 26.39
C LEU A 41 36.72 -35.53 27.29
N LEU A 42 36.17 -34.79 28.26
CA LEU A 42 36.90 -33.89 29.16
C LEU A 42 37.82 -32.93 28.39
N VAL A 43 37.30 -32.35 27.30
CA VAL A 43 38.03 -31.37 26.47
C VAL A 43 37.61 -29.94 26.82
N THR A 44 38.56 -29.02 26.77
CA THR A 44 38.35 -27.61 27.13
C THR A 44 38.16 -26.69 25.93
N LYS A 45 38.55 -27.14 24.73
CA LYS A 45 38.38 -26.39 23.48
C LYS A 45 37.59 -27.21 22.47
N ALA A 46 36.55 -26.60 21.92
CA ALA A 46 35.76 -27.22 20.87
C ALA A 46 35.00 -26.17 20.05
N PHE A 47 34.63 -26.51 18.82
CA PHE A 47 33.73 -25.72 17.99
C PHE A 47 32.78 -26.62 17.21
N ILE A 48 31.64 -26.06 16.80
CA ILE A 48 30.82 -26.61 15.72
C ILE A 48 30.68 -25.55 14.63
N ALA A 49 31.03 -25.94 13.40
CA ALA A 49 30.73 -25.21 12.20
C ALA A 49 29.53 -25.86 11.49
N VAL A 50 28.67 -25.08 10.88
CA VAL A 50 27.56 -25.57 10.04
C VAL A 50 27.55 -24.81 8.72
N SER A 51 27.02 -25.45 7.68
CA SER A 51 26.85 -24.82 6.38
C SER A 51 25.72 -23.78 6.44
N GLU A 52 25.98 -22.56 6.01
CA GLU A 52 25.03 -21.47 5.79
C GLU A 52 25.24 -20.92 4.37
N ASP A 53 24.20 -20.94 3.53
CA ASP A 53 24.23 -20.45 2.15
C ASP A 53 25.41 -20.96 1.30
N GLY A 54 25.81 -22.22 1.52
CA GLY A 54 26.93 -22.86 0.79
C GLY A 54 28.31 -22.62 1.40
N HIS A 55 28.40 -21.87 2.50
CA HIS A 55 29.66 -21.58 3.21
C HIS A 55 29.62 -22.13 4.64
N MET A 56 30.71 -22.75 5.09
CA MET A 56 30.83 -23.20 6.47
C MET A 56 31.14 -22.03 7.40
N ARG A 57 30.35 -21.85 8.46
CA ARG A 57 30.56 -20.81 9.48
C ARG A 57 30.55 -21.40 10.87
N LEU A 58 31.33 -20.81 11.77
CA LEU A 58 31.38 -21.22 13.18
C LEU A 58 30.06 -20.86 13.87
N ALA A 59 29.25 -21.85 14.22
CA ALA A 59 27.97 -21.63 14.91
C ALA A 59 28.07 -21.76 16.43
N GLN A 60 29.04 -22.53 16.94
CA GLN A 60 29.36 -22.58 18.36
C GLN A 60 30.87 -22.68 18.57
N VAL A 61 31.38 -21.96 19.57
CA VAL A 61 32.81 -21.91 19.90
C VAL A 61 32.99 -21.89 21.41
N ARG A 62 33.86 -22.75 21.94
CA ARG A 62 34.22 -22.83 23.37
C ARG A 62 35.73 -23.02 23.55
N GLY A 63 36.33 -22.27 24.47
CA GLY A 63 37.76 -22.37 24.81
C GLY A 63 38.73 -21.85 23.74
N LEU A 64 38.21 -21.17 22.71
CA LEU A 64 38.98 -20.64 21.57
C LEU A 64 38.81 -19.10 21.50
N PRO A 65 39.61 -18.31 22.23
CA PRO A 65 39.36 -16.87 22.41
C PRO A 65 39.57 -16.02 21.15
N LYS A 66 40.28 -16.54 20.14
CA LYS A 66 40.53 -15.83 18.87
C LYS A 66 39.44 -16.03 17.82
N LEU A 67 38.55 -16.99 18.03
CA LEU A 67 37.49 -17.35 17.09
C LEU A 67 36.13 -16.92 17.63
N LYS A 68 35.26 -16.41 16.78
CA LYS A 68 33.90 -15.94 17.15
C LYS A 68 32.84 -16.71 16.39
N ILE A 69 31.65 -16.75 16.98
CA ILE A 69 30.45 -17.26 16.32
C ILE A 69 30.15 -16.34 15.12
N GLY A 70 29.92 -16.93 13.94
CA GLY A 70 29.67 -16.24 12.66
C GLY A 70 30.89 -16.12 11.74
N ASP A 71 32.10 -16.37 12.24
CA ASP A 71 33.32 -16.36 11.43
C ASP A 71 33.30 -17.50 10.39
N ALA A 72 33.92 -17.26 9.23
CA ALA A 72 34.09 -18.30 8.21
C ALA A 72 34.97 -19.43 8.74
N TYR A 73 34.59 -20.67 8.47
CA TYR A 73 35.38 -21.82 8.91
C TYR A 73 36.56 -22.06 7.95
N HIS A 74 37.77 -22.00 8.51
CA HIS A 74 39.00 -22.42 7.85
C HIS A 74 39.75 -23.44 8.70
N GLU A 75 40.09 -24.60 8.11
CA GLU A 75 40.72 -25.70 8.85
C GLU A 75 42.08 -25.31 9.45
N SER A 76 42.90 -24.56 8.71
CA SER A 76 44.20 -24.07 9.17
C SER A 76 44.07 -23.21 10.44
N GLU A 77 43.10 -22.29 10.44
CA GLU A 77 42.90 -21.33 11.53
C GLU A 77 42.42 -22.03 12.82
N VAL A 78 41.51 -23.00 12.72
CA VAL A 78 41.07 -23.75 13.90
C VAL A 78 42.17 -24.65 14.46
N ARG A 79 43.03 -25.21 13.61
CA ARG A 79 44.18 -26.04 14.02
C ARG A 79 45.24 -25.21 14.75
N GLU A 80 45.54 -24.01 14.27
CA GLU A 80 46.44 -23.07 14.95
C GLU A 80 45.97 -22.70 16.36
N ASN A 81 44.65 -22.72 16.60
CA ASN A 81 44.06 -22.45 17.91
C ASN A 81 43.98 -23.67 18.84
N GLY A 82 44.55 -24.81 18.44
CA GLY A 82 44.72 -26.00 19.28
C GLY A 82 43.65 -27.07 19.10
N ILE A 83 42.88 -27.04 18.01
CA ILE A 83 42.01 -28.14 17.62
C ILE A 83 42.83 -29.22 16.92
N ARG A 84 42.65 -30.48 17.34
CA ARG A 84 43.43 -31.63 16.85
C ARG A 84 42.56 -32.59 16.04
N ILE A 85 41.34 -32.83 16.51
CA ILE A 85 40.39 -33.75 15.91
C ILE A 85 39.25 -32.93 15.30
N ILE A 86 38.94 -33.21 14.03
CA ILE A 86 37.83 -32.60 13.30
C ILE A 86 37.01 -33.74 12.71
N LEU A 87 35.72 -33.76 12.99
CA LEU A 87 34.80 -34.79 12.55
C LEU A 87 33.67 -34.15 11.74
N PRO A 88 33.27 -34.75 10.60
CA PRO A 88 32.10 -34.31 9.86
C PRO A 88 30.83 -34.57 10.67
N VAL A 89 29.88 -33.64 10.56
CA VAL A 89 28.50 -33.82 11.04
C VAL A 89 27.67 -34.31 9.86
N GLY A 90 27.11 -35.51 9.97
CA GLY A 90 26.38 -36.16 8.88
C GLY A 90 27.28 -36.98 7.96
N ASP A 91 27.01 -36.93 6.65
CA ASP A 91 27.76 -37.65 5.63
C ASP A 91 29.21 -37.14 5.49
N GLU A 92 30.16 -38.05 5.24
CA GLU A 92 31.57 -37.68 5.08
C GLU A 92 31.84 -36.94 3.76
N ASN A 93 31.07 -37.24 2.71
CA ASN A 93 31.26 -36.62 1.39
C ASN A 93 30.57 -35.26 1.27
N SER A 94 29.47 -35.06 2.01
CA SER A 94 28.71 -33.81 2.03
C SER A 94 28.25 -33.47 3.46
N PRO A 95 29.18 -33.09 4.35
CA PRO A 95 28.86 -32.81 5.73
C PRO A 95 27.97 -31.57 5.85
N VAL A 96 26.99 -31.63 6.76
CA VAL A 96 26.16 -30.46 7.12
C VAL A 96 26.92 -29.48 8.01
N GLY A 97 28.04 -29.93 8.59
CA GLY A 97 28.90 -29.16 9.46
C GLY A 97 30.14 -29.93 9.90
N PHE A 98 30.95 -29.32 10.76
CA PHE A 98 32.14 -29.94 11.36
C PHE A 98 32.17 -29.71 12.86
N LEU A 99 32.46 -30.77 13.62
CA LEU A 99 32.80 -30.68 15.04
C LEU A 99 34.31 -30.75 15.19
N GLY A 100 34.92 -29.72 15.77
CA GLY A 100 36.33 -29.74 16.15
C GLY A 100 36.52 -29.79 17.66
N ILE A 101 37.46 -30.61 18.12
CA ILE A 101 37.82 -30.73 19.55
C ILE A 101 39.34 -30.74 19.75
N SER A 102 39.79 -30.23 20.89
CA SER A 102 41.18 -30.42 21.35
C SER A 102 41.44 -31.87 21.75
N GLN A 103 42.71 -32.21 21.98
CA GLN A 103 43.09 -33.54 22.47
C GLN A 103 42.51 -33.79 23.88
N PRO A 104 41.93 -34.97 24.17
CA PRO A 104 41.42 -35.33 25.50
C PRO A 104 42.53 -35.33 26.57
N ILE A 105 42.15 -35.04 27.83
CA ILE A 105 43.09 -34.91 28.96
C ILE A 105 43.54 -36.30 29.50
N GLN A 106 42.71 -37.33 29.38
CA GLN A 106 42.99 -38.68 29.85
C GLN A 106 42.83 -39.69 28.70
N LYS A 107 43.96 -40.21 28.22
CA LYS A 107 44.14 -41.12 27.06
C LYS A 107 43.91 -40.48 25.68
N ASP A 108 44.67 -40.97 24.69
CA ASP A 108 44.28 -40.79 23.28
C ASP A 108 42.86 -41.30 23.11
N ALA A 109 42.00 -40.53 22.43
CA ALA A 109 40.61 -40.91 22.20
C ALA A 109 40.57 -42.35 21.67
N ASP A 110 40.04 -43.28 22.47
CA ASP A 110 40.03 -44.69 22.11
C ASP A 110 39.16 -44.86 20.86
N SER A 111 39.45 -45.88 20.04
CA SER A 111 38.76 -46.10 18.76
C SER A 111 37.22 -46.14 18.92
N ASP A 112 36.75 -46.68 20.04
CA ASP A 112 35.35 -46.71 20.46
C ASP A 112 34.72 -45.33 20.70
N GLU A 113 35.46 -44.36 21.25
CA GLU A 113 34.91 -43.03 21.55
C GLU A 113 34.72 -42.22 20.27
N LEU A 114 35.66 -42.34 19.34
CA LEU A 114 35.53 -41.76 18.01
C LEU A 114 34.37 -42.38 17.22
N GLU A 115 34.16 -43.68 17.34
CA GLU A 115 33.03 -44.38 16.73
C GLU A 115 31.68 -43.92 17.31
N PHE A 116 31.60 -43.77 18.63
CA PHE A 116 30.43 -43.21 19.30
C PHE A 116 30.14 -41.77 18.85
N LEU A 117 31.17 -40.91 18.76
CA LEU A 117 31.01 -39.53 18.30
C LEU A 117 30.51 -39.47 16.87
N ARG A 118 31.04 -40.29 15.97
CA ARG A 118 30.58 -40.38 14.57
C ARG A 118 29.10 -40.76 14.51
N ALA A 119 28.66 -41.72 15.31
CA ALA A 119 27.24 -42.09 15.40
C ALA A 119 26.37 -40.93 15.93
N LEU A 120 26.82 -40.24 16.98
CA LEU A 120 26.12 -39.09 17.54
C LEU A 120 26.01 -37.93 16.54
N LEU A 121 27.09 -37.64 15.81
CA LEU A 121 27.13 -36.60 14.79
C LEU A 121 26.26 -36.94 13.57
N GLY A 122 26.20 -38.22 13.20
CA GLY A 122 25.27 -38.71 12.17
C GLY A 122 23.81 -38.49 12.56
N LEU A 123 23.45 -38.76 13.83
CA LEU A 123 22.11 -38.50 14.36
C LEU A 123 21.83 -36.99 14.50
N ALA A 124 22.81 -36.21 14.95
CA ALA A 124 22.68 -34.76 15.10
C ALA A 124 22.46 -34.04 13.77
N ALA A 125 22.95 -34.60 12.65
CA ALA A 125 22.78 -34.02 11.32
C ALA A 125 21.31 -33.79 10.96
N GLY A 126 20.45 -34.79 11.16
CA GLY A 126 19.02 -34.67 10.89
C GLY A 126 18.34 -33.61 11.77
N GLY A 127 18.71 -33.53 13.05
CA GLY A 127 18.24 -32.48 13.95
C GLY A 127 18.67 -31.07 13.54
N ILE A 128 19.93 -30.91 13.11
CA ILE A 128 20.49 -29.63 12.61
C ILE A 128 19.78 -29.19 11.33
N GLU A 129 19.58 -30.10 10.37
CA GLU A 129 18.85 -29.82 9.13
C GLU A 129 17.40 -29.40 9.41
N ASN A 130 16.72 -30.13 10.28
CA ASN A 130 15.34 -29.82 10.68
C ASN A 130 15.23 -28.46 11.37
N ALA A 131 16.11 -28.16 12.33
CA ALA A 131 16.12 -26.87 13.02
C ALA A 131 16.43 -25.72 12.05
N LYS A 132 17.35 -25.93 11.09
CA LYS A 132 17.68 -24.94 10.06
C LYS A 132 16.53 -24.71 9.09
N ALA A 133 15.86 -25.77 8.64
CA ALA A 133 14.68 -25.68 7.79
C ALA A 133 13.54 -24.93 8.51
N HIS A 134 13.31 -25.23 9.79
CA HIS A 134 12.29 -24.56 10.60
C HIS A 134 12.60 -23.07 10.80
N SER A 135 13.84 -22.71 11.12
CA SER A 135 14.25 -21.31 11.26
C SER A 135 14.10 -20.53 9.94
N LYS A 136 14.50 -21.13 8.81
CA LYS A 136 14.30 -20.52 7.49
C LYS A 136 12.82 -20.33 7.16
N ALA A 137 11.98 -21.31 7.47
CA ALA A 137 10.53 -21.21 7.26
C ALA A 137 9.90 -20.10 8.11
N ASN A 138 10.26 -20.00 9.40
CA ASN A 138 9.76 -18.94 10.27
C ASN A 138 10.19 -17.55 9.79
N LYS A 139 11.45 -17.38 9.38
CA LYS A 139 11.94 -16.11 8.82
C LYS A 139 11.17 -15.71 7.56
N LEU A 140 10.96 -16.67 6.64
CA LEU A 140 10.18 -16.42 5.42
C LEU A 140 8.71 -16.09 5.74
N ASN A 141 8.12 -16.72 6.75
CA ASN A 141 6.76 -16.41 7.19
C ASN A 141 6.67 -15.00 7.78
N GLU A 142 7.62 -14.60 8.62
CA GLU A 142 7.67 -13.23 9.16
C GLU A 142 7.81 -12.18 8.05
N GLU A 143 8.70 -12.43 7.07
CA GLU A 143 8.85 -11.57 5.89
C GLU A 143 7.57 -11.51 5.06
N LEU A 144 6.87 -12.64 4.88
CA LEU A 144 5.61 -12.70 4.16
C LEU A 144 4.49 -11.96 4.91
N ASP A 145 4.37 -12.14 6.21
CA ASP A 145 3.38 -11.45 7.05
C ASP A 145 3.58 -9.94 7.00
N GLN A 146 4.83 -9.48 7.03
CA GLN A 146 5.16 -8.06 6.84
C GLN A 146 4.70 -7.57 5.46
N LYS A 147 4.94 -8.35 4.38
CA LYS A 147 4.49 -8.02 3.02
C LYS A 147 2.97 -8.01 2.88
N ILE A 148 2.27 -8.95 3.50
CA ILE A 148 0.80 -9.02 3.51
C ILE A 148 0.23 -7.76 4.21
N GLN A 149 0.80 -7.38 5.35
CA GLN A 149 0.35 -6.21 6.09
C GLN A 149 0.58 -4.91 5.28
N GLU A 150 1.73 -4.75 4.62
CA GLU A 150 2.01 -3.64 3.71
C GLU A 150 0.96 -3.56 2.59
N LEU A 151 0.66 -4.68 1.93
CA LEU A 151 -0.33 -4.74 0.86
C LEU A 151 -1.74 -4.41 1.35
N LYS A 152 -2.12 -4.90 2.53
CA LYS A 152 -3.43 -4.64 3.13
C LYS A 152 -3.61 -3.14 3.42
N THR A 153 -2.62 -2.49 4.01
CA THR A 153 -2.66 -1.04 4.25
C THR A 153 -2.80 -0.26 2.95
N LEU A 154 -2.06 -0.65 1.90
CA LEU A 154 -2.20 -0.04 0.58
C LEU A 154 -3.60 -0.22 0.00
N LEU A 155 -4.15 -1.43 0.09
CA LEU A 155 -5.49 -1.73 -0.40
C LEU A 155 -6.56 -0.90 0.32
N ASP A 156 -6.44 -0.74 1.63
CA ASP A 156 -7.39 0.06 2.42
C ASP A 156 -7.31 1.55 2.05
N LEU A 157 -6.11 2.08 1.76
CA LEU A 157 -5.94 3.45 1.25
C LEU A 157 -6.57 3.62 -0.14
N VAL A 158 -6.38 2.65 -1.04
CA VAL A 158 -7.00 2.64 -2.37
C VAL A 158 -8.53 2.56 -2.27
N ARG A 159 -9.06 1.73 -1.37
CA ARG A 159 -10.51 1.68 -1.11
C ARG A 159 -11.03 3.02 -0.62
N GLY A 160 -10.32 3.65 0.32
CA GLY A 160 -10.63 5.00 0.78
C GLY A 160 -10.72 6.01 -0.37
N LEU A 161 -9.74 6.01 -1.28
CA LEU A 161 -9.74 6.84 -2.49
C LEU A 161 -10.99 6.58 -3.34
N THR A 162 -11.30 5.32 -3.66
CA THR A 162 -12.45 4.98 -4.53
C THR A 162 -13.82 5.24 -3.90
N SER A 163 -13.90 5.28 -2.56
CA SER A 163 -15.15 5.55 -1.84
C SER A 163 -15.44 7.04 -1.64
N SER A 164 -14.44 7.90 -1.87
CA SER A 164 -14.61 9.34 -1.69
C SER A 164 -15.47 9.92 -2.81
N LEU A 165 -16.45 10.73 -2.42
CA LEU A 165 -17.40 11.37 -3.33
C LEU A 165 -17.02 12.83 -3.64
N GLU A 166 -15.99 13.36 -2.98
CA GLU A 166 -15.55 14.74 -3.13
C GLU A 166 -14.12 14.80 -3.70
N PRO A 167 -13.89 15.53 -4.80
CA PRO A 167 -12.57 15.63 -5.43
C PRO A 167 -11.46 16.09 -4.46
N ASP A 168 -11.78 16.98 -3.53
CA ASP A 168 -10.85 17.49 -2.50
C ASP A 168 -10.33 16.40 -1.54
N GLU A 169 -11.17 15.43 -1.21
CA GLU A 169 -10.85 14.30 -0.35
C GLU A 169 -9.98 13.27 -1.09
N VAL A 170 -10.29 13.00 -2.37
CA VAL A 170 -9.45 12.16 -3.25
C VAL A 170 -8.03 12.73 -3.31
N ALA A 171 -7.90 14.03 -3.56
CA ALA A 171 -6.61 14.72 -3.57
C ALA A 171 -5.88 14.62 -2.22
N GLN A 172 -6.60 14.79 -1.10
CA GLN A 172 -6.02 14.69 0.23
C GLN A 172 -5.47 13.28 0.51
N LEU A 173 -6.25 12.24 0.22
CA LEU A 173 -5.84 10.84 0.45
C LEU A 173 -4.65 10.45 -0.43
N LEU A 174 -4.66 10.87 -1.70
CA LEU A 174 -3.56 10.62 -2.63
C LEU A 174 -2.26 11.24 -2.09
N MET A 175 -2.31 12.52 -1.71
CA MET A 175 -1.13 13.22 -1.19
C MET A 175 -0.69 12.72 0.17
N LEU A 176 -1.61 12.34 1.07
CA LEU A 176 -1.26 11.73 2.35
C LEU A 176 -0.52 10.40 2.13
N THR A 177 -0.97 9.59 1.17
CA THR A 177 -0.38 8.29 0.87
C THR A 177 1.01 8.43 0.25
N LEU A 178 1.15 9.24 -0.80
CA LEU A 178 2.44 9.46 -1.48
C LEU A 178 3.45 10.15 -0.56
N SER A 179 3.03 11.21 0.15
CA SER A 179 3.92 11.94 1.05
C SER A 179 4.29 11.16 2.31
N GLY A 180 3.39 10.33 2.84
CA GLY A 180 3.67 9.44 3.95
C GLY A 180 4.66 8.34 3.58
N ARG A 181 4.43 7.65 2.45
CA ARG A 181 5.30 6.54 1.99
C ARG A 181 6.73 7.00 1.73
N TRP A 182 6.90 8.13 1.06
CA TRP A 182 8.22 8.63 0.69
C TRP A 182 8.79 9.67 1.65
N MET A 183 8.05 9.98 2.73
CA MET A 183 8.40 10.99 3.72
C MET A 183 8.78 12.34 3.10
N VAL A 184 8.12 12.71 1.99
CA VAL A 184 8.43 13.95 1.28
C VAL A 184 7.84 15.16 1.97
N ARG A 185 8.60 16.26 1.94
CA ARG A 185 8.18 17.54 2.53
C ARG A 185 7.61 18.50 1.51
N LYS A 186 7.97 18.30 0.24
CA LYS A 186 7.56 19.13 -0.89
C LYS A 186 6.69 18.32 -1.84
N TYR A 187 5.51 18.82 -2.16
CA TYR A 187 4.65 18.28 -3.20
C TYR A 187 3.67 19.32 -3.74
N ALA A 188 3.19 19.07 -4.94
CA ALA A 188 2.07 19.77 -5.56
C ALA A 188 1.15 18.76 -6.25
N LEU A 189 -0.15 18.96 -6.14
CA LEU A 189 -1.17 18.26 -6.90
C LEU A 189 -2.15 19.28 -7.45
N ILE A 190 -2.42 19.12 -8.74
CA ILE A 190 -3.55 19.76 -9.41
C ILE A 190 -4.35 18.70 -10.12
N ALA A 191 -5.66 18.68 -9.92
CA ALA A 191 -6.58 17.93 -10.73
C ALA A 191 -7.66 18.88 -11.27
N TRP A 192 -8.08 18.70 -12.51
CA TRP A 192 -9.09 19.52 -13.15
C TRP A 192 -10.10 18.64 -13.89
N LYS A 193 -11.32 19.16 -14.03
CA LYS A 193 -12.34 18.67 -14.96
C LYS A 193 -12.99 19.85 -15.67
N SER A 194 -13.28 19.70 -16.96
CA SER A 194 -13.98 20.73 -17.72
C SER A 194 -15.31 21.11 -17.05
N GLY A 195 -15.55 22.41 -16.84
CA GLY A 195 -16.77 22.90 -16.18
C GLY A 195 -16.73 22.92 -14.65
N HIS A 196 -15.65 22.44 -14.03
CA HIS A 196 -15.47 22.42 -12.58
C HIS A 196 -14.26 23.24 -12.15
N PRO A 197 -14.26 23.83 -10.93
CA PRO A 197 -13.06 24.43 -10.37
C PRO A 197 -11.96 23.37 -10.19
N PRO A 198 -10.69 23.72 -10.43
CA PRO A 198 -9.58 22.80 -10.20
C PRO A 198 -9.40 22.53 -8.71
N VAL A 199 -8.96 21.31 -8.39
CA VAL A 199 -8.58 20.88 -7.05
C VAL A 199 -7.08 21.05 -6.89
N LEU A 200 -6.69 21.76 -5.85
CA LEU A 200 -5.31 22.16 -5.61
C LEU A 200 -4.84 21.70 -4.23
N ARG A 201 -3.67 21.05 -4.16
CA ARG A 201 -3.01 20.68 -2.91
C ARG A 201 -1.52 20.91 -3.02
N PHE A 202 -0.96 21.68 -2.07
CA PHE A 202 0.47 21.99 -2.04
C PHE A 202 1.02 21.83 -0.63
N LYS A 203 2.28 21.43 -0.55
CA LYS A 203 3.06 21.47 0.68
C LYS A 203 4.49 21.77 0.32
N GLY A 204 5.07 22.83 0.88
CA GLY A 204 6.47 23.19 0.64
C GLY A 204 6.83 23.57 -0.81
N MET A 205 5.83 23.72 -1.69
CA MET A 205 5.92 24.27 -3.03
C MET A 205 4.99 25.49 -3.14
N ASN A 206 5.32 26.45 -4.00
CA ASN A 206 4.48 27.63 -4.20
C ASN A 206 3.09 27.26 -4.77
N PRO A 207 1.96 27.75 -4.22
CA PRO A 207 0.63 27.55 -4.81
C PRO A 207 0.47 28.18 -6.20
N ASP A 208 1.16 29.29 -6.47
CA ASP A 208 1.09 30.00 -7.75
C ASP A 208 1.82 29.26 -8.88
N LEU A 209 2.60 28.23 -8.52
CA LEU A 209 3.45 27.47 -9.42
C LEU A 209 2.69 27.03 -10.66
N LEU A 210 1.50 26.47 -10.47
CA LEU A 210 0.72 25.87 -11.54
C LEU A 210 -0.59 26.66 -11.79
N ALA A 211 -0.60 27.96 -11.49
CA ALA A 211 -1.75 28.83 -11.75
C ALA A 211 -2.17 28.84 -13.23
N GLU A 212 -1.25 28.56 -14.15
CA GLU A 212 -1.48 28.41 -15.59
C GLU A 212 -1.66 26.96 -16.04
N PHE A 213 -2.24 26.08 -15.20
CA PHE A 213 -2.42 24.65 -15.52
C PHE A 213 -3.13 24.40 -16.86
N SER A 214 -3.99 25.33 -17.31
CA SER A 214 -4.67 25.28 -18.60
C SER A 214 -3.71 25.23 -19.80
N SER A 215 -2.53 25.86 -19.68
CA SER A 215 -1.49 25.83 -20.71
C SER A 215 -0.80 24.47 -20.85
N TYR A 216 -0.81 23.67 -19.78
CA TYR A 216 -0.14 22.37 -19.71
C TYR A 216 -1.06 21.20 -20.05
N LYS A 217 -2.38 21.41 -20.12
CA LYS A 217 -3.39 20.35 -20.30
C LYS A 217 -3.08 19.43 -21.48
N ASN A 218 -2.77 19.98 -22.64
CA ASN A 218 -2.47 19.19 -23.84
C ASN A 218 -1.13 18.46 -23.73
N THR A 219 -0.11 19.11 -23.16
CA THR A 219 1.22 18.53 -22.98
C THR A 219 1.15 17.28 -22.10
N ILE A 220 0.28 17.27 -21.09
CA ILE A 220 0.19 16.21 -20.08
C ILE A 220 -0.48 14.94 -20.62
N GLU A 221 -1.39 15.07 -21.58
CA GLU A 221 -1.99 13.89 -22.24
C GLU A 221 -0.92 13.02 -22.92
N ASP A 222 0.12 13.65 -23.49
CA ASP A 222 1.18 13.00 -24.25
C ASP A 222 2.38 12.52 -23.40
N LEU A 223 2.46 12.92 -22.12
CA LEU A 223 3.53 12.49 -21.23
C LEU A 223 3.39 11.01 -20.85
N PRO A 224 4.46 10.31 -20.46
CA PRO A 224 4.36 8.99 -19.82
C PRO A 224 3.67 9.06 -18.45
N ASP A 225 3.21 7.93 -17.91
CA ASP A 225 2.42 7.90 -16.67
C ASP A 225 3.23 8.22 -15.39
N SER A 226 4.55 8.12 -15.48
CA SER A 226 5.48 8.71 -14.52
C SER A 226 6.80 9.05 -15.20
N MET A 227 7.48 10.06 -14.67
CA MET A 227 8.83 10.42 -15.14
C MET A 227 9.57 11.27 -14.11
N LYS A 228 10.90 11.31 -14.23
CA LYS A 228 11.69 12.31 -13.50
C LYS A 228 11.52 13.67 -14.16
N VAL A 229 11.53 14.71 -13.35
CA VAL A 229 11.42 16.10 -13.82
C VAL A 229 12.59 16.48 -14.74
N THR A 230 13.77 15.87 -14.53
CA THR A 230 14.93 16.03 -15.41
C THR A 230 14.67 15.60 -16.85
N ASP A 231 13.80 14.61 -17.03
CA ASP A 231 13.55 13.94 -18.31
C ASP A 231 12.39 14.61 -19.08
N LEU A 232 11.77 15.65 -18.49
CA LEU A 232 10.74 16.43 -19.16
C LEU A 232 11.32 17.16 -20.38
N PRO A 233 10.52 17.31 -21.46
CA PRO A 233 10.85 18.22 -22.56
C PRO A 233 11.08 19.65 -22.03
N GLU A 234 12.01 20.37 -22.67
CA GLU A 234 12.26 21.78 -22.36
C GLU A 234 10.97 22.58 -22.51
N SER A 235 10.44 23.05 -21.38
CA SER A 235 9.13 23.68 -21.25
C SER A 235 9.11 24.57 -20.01
N SER A 236 8.18 25.53 -19.97
CA SER A 236 7.94 26.33 -18.76
C SER A 236 7.63 25.45 -17.55
N LEU A 237 6.88 24.36 -17.75
CA LEU A 237 6.57 23.37 -16.71
C LEU A 237 7.83 22.73 -16.12
N LYS A 238 8.81 22.34 -16.95
CA LYS A 238 10.07 21.75 -16.46
C LYS A 238 10.84 22.74 -15.59
N ASN A 239 11.05 23.96 -16.06
CA ASN A 239 11.81 24.99 -15.36
C ASN A 239 11.22 25.29 -13.98
N LEU A 240 9.90 25.43 -13.96
CA LEU A 240 9.10 25.69 -12.78
C LEU A 240 9.17 24.55 -11.76
N LEU A 241 9.04 23.30 -12.21
CA LEU A 241 9.17 22.11 -11.34
C LEU A 241 10.59 21.97 -10.78
N MET A 242 11.62 22.29 -11.58
CA MET A 242 13.00 22.31 -11.11
C MET A 242 13.26 23.40 -10.06
N GLU A 243 12.71 24.60 -10.24
CA GLU A 243 12.81 25.70 -9.28
C GLU A 243 12.24 25.31 -7.90
N GLU A 244 11.13 24.56 -7.88
CA GLU A 244 10.53 24.05 -6.65
C GLU A 244 11.18 22.79 -6.08
N SER A 245 12.26 22.31 -6.70
CA SER A 245 12.94 21.07 -6.31
C SER A 245 12.04 19.83 -6.42
N ALA A 246 11.15 19.78 -7.42
CA ALA A 246 10.43 18.57 -7.78
C ALA A 246 11.38 17.59 -8.49
N GLU A 247 11.33 16.32 -8.09
CA GLU A 247 12.15 15.26 -8.69
C GLU A 247 11.35 14.35 -9.61
N VAL A 248 10.08 14.09 -9.26
CA VAL A 248 9.22 13.15 -10.00
C VAL A 248 7.88 13.79 -10.30
N LEU A 249 7.36 13.47 -11.49
CA LEU A 249 6.06 13.88 -12.00
C LEU A 249 5.20 12.65 -12.30
N PHE A 250 3.93 12.70 -11.89
CA PHE A 250 2.90 11.74 -12.26
C PHE A 250 1.70 12.49 -12.88
N PRO A 251 1.45 12.32 -14.19
CA PRO A 251 0.22 12.77 -14.81
C PRO A 251 -1.01 12.04 -14.26
N ILE A 252 -2.07 12.76 -13.96
CA ILE A 252 -3.41 12.19 -13.73
C ILE A 252 -4.10 12.20 -15.09
N LYS A 253 -4.44 11.01 -15.60
CA LYS A 253 -5.15 10.84 -16.87
C LYS A 253 -6.38 9.97 -16.65
N ALA A 254 -7.57 10.53 -16.83
CA ALA A 254 -8.82 9.79 -16.77
C ALA A 254 -9.24 9.31 -18.16
N GLY A 255 -10.13 8.31 -18.22
CA GLY A 255 -10.61 7.75 -19.48
C GLY A 255 -11.52 8.70 -20.26
N ASP A 256 -12.20 9.63 -19.57
CA ASP A 256 -13.16 10.56 -20.15
C ASP A 256 -12.53 11.69 -20.99
N ARG A 257 -11.19 11.85 -20.97
CA ARG A 257 -10.43 12.95 -21.60
C ARG A 257 -10.86 14.36 -21.17
N THR A 258 -11.76 14.48 -20.21
CA THR A 258 -12.18 15.78 -19.64
C THR A 258 -11.56 16.04 -18.29
N THR A 259 -11.15 14.97 -17.61
CA THR A 259 -10.51 14.95 -16.31
C THR A 259 -9.02 14.69 -16.47
N GLY A 260 -8.20 15.54 -15.86
CA GLY A 260 -6.75 15.42 -15.91
C GLY A 260 -6.09 16.07 -14.70
N GLY A 261 -4.77 15.95 -14.61
CA GLY A 261 -4.05 16.49 -13.47
C GLY A 261 -2.55 16.25 -13.51
N ILE A 262 -1.86 16.78 -12.52
CA ILE A 262 -0.43 16.61 -12.28
C ILE A 262 -0.22 16.38 -10.80
N VAL A 263 0.63 15.41 -10.48
CA VAL A 263 1.24 15.28 -9.15
C VAL A 263 2.75 15.46 -9.30
N ALA A 264 3.30 16.47 -8.64
CA ALA A 264 4.73 16.70 -8.55
C ALA A 264 5.22 16.40 -7.13
N ILE A 265 6.29 15.63 -7.03
CA ILE A 265 6.86 15.17 -5.77
C ILE A 265 8.32 15.63 -5.68
N GLY A 266 8.67 16.28 -4.58
CA GLY A 266 10.05 16.71 -4.30
C GLY A 266 10.92 15.59 -3.73
N GLY A 267 12.21 15.90 -3.55
CA GLY A 267 13.20 14.94 -3.09
C GLY A 267 12.93 14.27 -1.75
N ARG A 268 13.43 13.05 -1.61
CA ARG A 268 13.33 12.24 -0.38
C ARG A 268 14.37 12.66 0.66
N PRO A 269 14.08 12.51 1.97
CA PRO A 269 15.08 12.73 3.01
C PRO A 269 16.37 11.94 2.74
N GLY A 270 17.53 12.58 2.96
CA GLY A 270 18.83 11.95 2.70
C GLY A 270 19.23 11.90 1.21
N ASN A 271 18.54 12.61 0.32
CA ASN A 271 18.84 12.68 -1.11
C ASN A 271 18.75 11.32 -1.83
N LEU A 272 17.82 10.46 -1.36
CA LEU A 272 17.59 9.14 -1.92
C LEU A 272 16.80 9.22 -3.22
N SER A 273 17.40 8.81 -4.35
CA SER A 273 16.75 8.80 -5.66
C SER A 273 15.63 7.77 -5.75
N TYR A 274 14.51 8.12 -6.38
CA TYR A 274 13.39 7.21 -6.64
C TYR A 274 13.81 5.99 -7.48
N SER A 275 13.40 4.79 -7.02
CA SER A 275 13.60 3.53 -7.75
C SER A 275 12.49 3.31 -8.79
N GLU A 276 12.68 2.39 -9.74
CA GLU A 276 11.61 2.00 -10.69
C GLU A 276 10.36 1.49 -9.94
N SER A 277 10.55 0.70 -8.89
CA SER A 277 9.44 0.22 -8.05
C SER A 277 8.67 1.36 -7.36
N ASP A 278 9.35 2.47 -7.02
CA ASP A 278 8.66 3.67 -6.50
C ASP A 278 7.81 4.33 -7.60
N LEU A 279 8.35 4.45 -8.82
CA LEU A 279 7.61 5.02 -9.95
C LEU A 279 6.40 4.16 -10.32
N ASP A 280 6.54 2.83 -10.35
CA ASP A 280 5.44 1.90 -10.61
C ASP A 280 4.34 2.03 -9.54
N PHE A 281 4.74 2.12 -8.27
CA PHE A 281 3.80 2.33 -7.17
C PHE A 281 3.03 3.66 -7.32
N GLY A 282 3.75 4.75 -7.55
CA GLY A 282 3.15 6.08 -7.73
C GLY A 282 2.20 6.11 -8.92
N THR A 283 2.61 5.50 -10.04
CA THR A 283 1.81 5.37 -11.26
C THR A 283 0.50 4.63 -10.97
N GLY A 284 0.57 3.47 -10.32
CA GLY A 284 -0.61 2.69 -9.98
C GLY A 284 -1.57 3.45 -9.06
N LEU A 285 -1.05 4.16 -8.07
CA LEU A 285 -1.88 4.93 -7.15
C LEU A 285 -2.53 6.16 -7.82
N VAL A 286 -1.79 6.86 -8.68
CA VAL A 286 -2.29 8.01 -9.44
C VAL A 286 -3.35 7.59 -10.46
N ALA A 287 -3.20 6.42 -11.09
CA ALA A 287 -4.22 5.85 -11.96
C ALA A 287 -5.52 5.54 -11.20
N GLN A 288 -5.44 4.98 -9.99
CA GLN A 288 -6.62 4.77 -9.14
C GLN A 288 -7.26 6.10 -8.71
N ALA A 289 -6.44 7.10 -8.37
CA ALA A 289 -6.93 8.43 -8.05
C ALA A 289 -7.62 9.09 -9.25
N ALA A 290 -7.13 8.89 -10.48
CA ALA A 290 -7.78 9.41 -11.70
C ALA A 290 -9.22 8.91 -11.84
N VAL A 291 -9.45 7.61 -11.60
CA VAL A 291 -10.80 7.02 -11.60
C VAL A 291 -11.65 7.57 -10.45
N ALA A 292 -11.07 7.72 -9.26
CA ALA A 292 -11.78 8.28 -8.11
C ALA A 292 -12.18 9.74 -8.33
N PHE A 293 -11.30 10.55 -8.93
CA PHE A 293 -11.59 11.92 -9.34
C PHE A 293 -12.74 11.99 -10.35
N GLU A 294 -12.69 11.17 -11.41
CA GLU A 294 -13.74 11.07 -12.42
C GLU A 294 -15.10 10.77 -11.77
N ASN A 295 -15.14 9.76 -10.89
CA ASN A 295 -16.34 9.39 -10.13
C ASN A 295 -16.84 10.51 -9.22
N ALA A 296 -15.95 11.14 -8.45
CA ALA A 296 -16.31 12.20 -7.51
C ALA A 296 -16.94 13.41 -8.23
N TRP A 297 -16.37 13.82 -9.36
CA TRP A 297 -16.96 14.89 -10.18
C TRP A 297 -18.30 14.48 -10.80
N HIS A 298 -18.45 13.24 -11.26
CA HIS A 298 -19.74 12.77 -11.78
C HIS A 298 -20.83 12.72 -10.71
N VAL A 299 -20.49 12.31 -9.49
CA VAL A 299 -21.43 12.34 -8.35
C VAL A 299 -21.85 13.78 -8.07
N ARG A 300 -20.90 14.72 -8.07
CA ARG A 300 -21.19 16.15 -7.88
C ARG A 300 -22.13 16.71 -8.96
N GLU A 301 -21.86 16.41 -10.23
CA GLU A 301 -22.74 16.78 -11.35
C GLU A 301 -24.16 16.21 -11.19
N ALA A 302 -24.27 14.95 -10.75
CA ALA A 302 -25.56 14.31 -10.50
C ALA A 302 -26.33 14.96 -9.34
N ILE A 303 -25.64 15.34 -8.27
CA ILE A 303 -26.24 16.06 -7.13
C ILE A 303 -26.73 17.45 -7.56
N GLU A 304 -25.89 18.22 -8.27
CA GLU A 304 -26.25 19.55 -8.77
C GLU A 304 -27.45 19.48 -9.72
N ARG A 305 -27.45 18.52 -10.65
CA ARG A 305 -28.57 18.28 -11.56
C ARG A 305 -29.85 17.94 -10.81
N LYS A 306 -29.78 17.05 -9.82
CA LYS A 306 -30.94 16.66 -9.00
C LYS A 306 -31.50 17.85 -8.23
N LYS A 307 -30.64 18.72 -7.72
CA LYS A 307 -31.05 19.96 -7.03
C LYS A 307 -31.81 20.88 -7.97
N VAL A 308 -31.29 21.10 -9.18
CA VAL A 308 -31.99 21.90 -10.22
C VAL A 308 -33.33 21.27 -10.59
N GLU A 309 -33.40 19.95 -10.75
CA GLU A 309 -34.65 19.25 -11.05
C GLU A 309 -35.69 19.40 -9.91
N GLN A 310 -35.26 19.35 -8.64
CA GLN A 310 -36.13 19.59 -7.48
C GLN A 310 -36.63 21.03 -7.40
N GLU A 311 -35.74 22.00 -7.64
CA GLU A 311 -36.10 23.42 -7.69
C GLU A 311 -37.15 23.66 -8.79
N LEU A 312 -36.95 23.11 -9.99
CA LEU A 312 -37.91 23.23 -11.09
C LEU A 312 -39.25 22.55 -10.79
N ALA A 313 -39.26 21.39 -10.12
CA ALA A 313 -40.50 20.72 -9.71
C ALA A 313 -41.29 21.55 -8.68
N LEU A 314 -40.59 22.22 -7.75
CA LEU A 314 -41.21 23.12 -6.79
C LEU A 314 -41.85 24.33 -7.48
N ALA A 315 -41.13 24.99 -8.41
CA ALA A 315 -41.72 26.08 -9.19
C ALA A 315 -42.94 25.65 -9.99
N ALA A 316 -42.89 24.46 -10.61
CA ALA A 316 -44.05 23.90 -11.31
C ALA A 316 -45.26 23.75 -10.38
N THR A 317 -45.04 23.24 -9.15
CA THR A 317 -46.10 23.05 -8.15
C THR A 317 -46.70 24.40 -7.71
N ILE A 318 -45.86 25.42 -7.53
CA ILE A 318 -46.33 26.75 -7.11
C ILE A 318 -47.13 27.40 -8.24
N GLN A 319 -46.65 27.31 -9.48
CA GLN A 319 -47.39 27.78 -10.65
C GLN A 319 -48.72 27.05 -10.82
N GLU A 320 -48.76 25.73 -10.62
CA GLU A 320 -50.00 24.96 -10.66
C GLU A 320 -51.03 25.44 -9.61
N ASN A 321 -50.56 25.80 -8.42
CA ASN A 321 -51.41 26.33 -7.35
C ASN A 321 -51.84 27.80 -7.56
N LEU A 322 -51.17 28.55 -8.44
CA LEU A 322 -51.59 29.91 -8.80
C LEU A 322 -52.81 29.91 -9.73
N PHE A 323 -53.04 28.84 -10.50
CA PHE A 323 -54.19 28.77 -11.38
C PHE A 323 -55.50 28.61 -10.59
N PRO A 324 -56.61 29.21 -11.06
CA PRO A 324 -57.90 29.05 -10.40
C PRO A 324 -58.33 27.58 -10.39
N SER A 325 -58.66 27.06 -9.20
CA SER A 325 -59.14 25.68 -9.00
C SER A 325 -60.45 25.37 -9.73
N SER A 326 -61.25 26.40 -10.00
CA SER A 326 -62.41 26.34 -10.87
C SER A 326 -62.64 27.68 -11.54
N LEU A 327 -63.04 27.65 -12.81
CA LEU A 327 -63.43 28.87 -13.53
C LEU A 327 -64.87 29.26 -13.14
N PRO A 328 -65.17 30.56 -12.96
CA PRO A 328 -66.50 31.01 -12.59
C PRO A 328 -67.53 30.70 -13.69
N LYS A 329 -68.75 30.34 -13.27
CA LYS A 329 -69.89 30.13 -14.17
C LYS A 329 -70.64 31.45 -14.35
N LEU A 330 -70.59 32.02 -15.55
CA LEU A 330 -71.30 33.25 -15.88
C LEU A 330 -72.52 32.96 -16.77
N PRO A 331 -73.65 33.67 -16.59
CA PRO A 331 -74.75 33.61 -17.52
C PRO A 331 -74.27 33.97 -18.93
N ASN A 332 -74.59 33.11 -19.92
CA ASN A 332 -74.26 33.29 -21.34
C ASN A 332 -72.78 33.15 -21.75
N TYR A 333 -71.87 32.75 -20.85
CA TYR A 333 -70.45 32.51 -21.18
C TYR A 333 -69.95 31.17 -20.63
N GLU A 334 -69.09 30.49 -21.39
CA GLU A 334 -68.39 29.28 -20.98
C GLU A 334 -66.87 29.52 -21.10
N PHE A 335 -66.13 29.19 -20.04
CA PHE A 335 -64.67 29.35 -20.01
C PHE A 335 -63.99 27.99 -19.94
N SER A 336 -62.92 27.85 -20.70
CA SER A 336 -62.00 26.73 -20.62
C SER A 336 -60.57 27.27 -20.69
N ALA A 337 -59.70 26.77 -19.83
CA ALA A 337 -58.30 27.18 -19.78
C ALA A 337 -57.41 25.94 -19.63
N ARG A 338 -56.23 26.01 -20.24
CA ARG A 338 -55.21 24.97 -20.13
C ARG A 338 -53.84 25.61 -20.29
N ASN A 339 -52.98 25.41 -19.30
CA ASN A 339 -51.55 25.71 -19.41
C ASN A 339 -50.79 24.41 -19.73
N ARG A 340 -49.86 24.44 -20.69
CA ARG A 340 -48.95 23.33 -20.97
C ARG A 340 -47.54 23.89 -21.08
N PRO A 341 -46.69 23.76 -20.05
CA PRO A 341 -45.33 24.27 -20.10
C PRO A 341 -44.48 23.49 -21.12
N ALA A 342 -43.49 24.17 -21.71
CA ALA A 342 -42.54 23.55 -22.65
C ALA A 342 -41.48 22.66 -21.96
N ARG A 343 -41.20 22.93 -20.67
CA ARG A 343 -40.33 22.12 -19.79
C ARG A 343 -41.07 21.82 -18.47
N GLN A 344 -40.39 21.77 -17.34
CA GLN A 344 -41.03 21.55 -16.03
C GLN A 344 -41.90 22.73 -15.56
N CYS A 345 -41.61 23.98 -15.97
CA CYS A 345 -42.37 25.18 -15.57
C CYS A 345 -42.51 26.14 -16.76
N GLY A 346 -43.61 26.90 -16.82
CA GLY A 346 -43.94 27.88 -17.86
C GLY A 346 -43.92 29.32 -17.35
N GLY A 347 -44.06 30.30 -18.24
CA GLY A 347 -44.20 31.73 -17.88
C GLY A 347 -45.64 32.23 -17.83
N ASP A 348 -46.60 31.47 -18.36
CA ASP A 348 -47.96 32.01 -18.56
C ASP A 348 -48.85 31.83 -17.32
N TYR A 349 -49.67 32.85 -17.04
CA TYR A 349 -50.67 32.89 -15.99
C TYR A 349 -52.04 33.23 -16.58
N TYR A 350 -53.10 32.62 -16.01
CA TYR A 350 -54.48 33.00 -16.31
C TYR A 350 -55.33 32.98 -15.05
N ASP A 351 -56.33 33.87 -14.97
CA ASP A 351 -57.35 33.88 -13.92
C ASP A 351 -58.61 34.64 -14.34
N ILE A 352 -59.73 34.44 -13.64
CA ILE A 352 -60.96 35.19 -13.83
C ILE A 352 -61.46 35.70 -12.47
N LEU A 353 -61.25 36.98 -12.21
CA LEU A 353 -61.49 37.60 -10.91
C LEU A 353 -62.77 38.47 -10.92
N PRO A 354 -63.64 38.39 -9.90
CA PRO A 354 -64.78 39.30 -9.79
C PRO A 354 -64.30 40.72 -9.42
N VAL A 355 -64.86 41.76 -10.06
CA VAL A 355 -64.52 43.17 -9.82
C VAL A 355 -65.77 43.92 -9.36
N GLY A 356 -65.81 44.35 -8.09
CA GLY A 356 -66.91 45.14 -7.52
C GLY A 356 -67.19 44.83 -6.05
N GLY A 357 -67.73 45.79 -5.30
CA GLY A 357 -68.14 45.59 -3.89
C GLY A 357 -69.39 44.71 -3.76
N VAL A 358 -69.64 44.19 -2.54
CA VAL A 358 -70.79 43.36 -2.19
C VAL A 358 -72.09 44.02 -2.69
N GLY A 359 -72.74 43.41 -3.68
CA GLY A 359 -73.99 43.91 -4.28
C GLY A 359 -73.89 44.47 -5.70
N SER A 360 -72.71 44.50 -6.32
CA SER A 360 -72.53 44.90 -7.73
C SER A 360 -72.67 43.68 -8.65
N GLU A 361 -73.67 43.65 -9.53
CA GLU A 361 -73.81 42.56 -10.51
C GLU A 361 -72.77 42.67 -11.65
N GLY A 362 -71.99 41.61 -11.87
CA GLY A 362 -71.66 41.14 -13.22
C GLY A 362 -70.33 41.54 -13.86
N THR A 363 -69.42 42.26 -13.19
CA THR A 363 -68.11 42.60 -13.82
C THR A 363 -67.02 41.63 -13.39
N PHE A 364 -66.34 41.02 -14.36
CA PHE A 364 -65.23 40.09 -14.16
C PHE A 364 -64.01 40.55 -14.95
N LEU A 365 -62.83 40.42 -14.35
CA LEU A 365 -61.53 40.63 -14.99
C LEU A 365 -61.01 39.29 -15.48
N VAL A 366 -60.78 39.16 -16.79
CA VAL A 366 -60.06 38.04 -17.36
C VAL A 366 -58.59 38.40 -17.45
N CYS A 367 -57.76 37.70 -16.70
CA CYS A 367 -56.31 37.86 -16.68
C CYS A 367 -55.70 36.80 -17.59
N VAL A 368 -54.87 37.25 -18.54
CA VAL A 368 -53.89 36.41 -19.24
C VAL A 368 -52.60 37.20 -19.27
N ALA A 369 -51.56 36.65 -18.66
CA ALA A 369 -50.28 37.32 -18.52
C ALA A 369 -49.13 36.36 -18.85
N ASP A 370 -48.08 36.88 -19.46
CA ASP A 370 -46.77 36.23 -19.53
C ASP A 370 -45.90 36.85 -18.44
N VAL A 371 -45.35 36.03 -17.56
CA VAL A 371 -44.49 36.49 -16.49
C VAL A 371 -43.08 36.69 -17.05
N SER A 372 -42.64 37.94 -17.10
CA SER A 372 -41.35 38.29 -17.67
C SER A 372 -40.20 37.87 -16.75
N GLY A 373 -39.44 36.85 -17.14
CA GLY A 373 -38.16 36.47 -16.56
C GLY A 373 -37.77 35.02 -16.87
N LYS A 374 -36.63 34.55 -16.35
CA LYS A 374 -36.15 33.17 -16.55
C LYS A 374 -35.75 32.56 -15.20
N GLY A 375 -36.19 31.33 -14.95
CA GLY A 375 -35.88 30.58 -13.72
C GLY A 375 -36.87 30.81 -12.57
N LEU A 376 -36.63 30.14 -11.44
CA LEU A 376 -37.51 30.10 -10.25
C LEU A 376 -38.08 31.47 -9.81
N PRO A 377 -37.29 32.57 -9.76
CA PRO A 377 -37.79 33.86 -9.28
C PRO A 377 -38.79 34.54 -10.23
N ALA A 378 -38.83 34.12 -11.50
CA ALA A 378 -39.72 34.67 -12.50
C ALA A 378 -41.01 33.86 -12.67
N SER A 379 -41.17 32.77 -11.94
CA SER A 379 -42.37 31.90 -12.00
C SER A 379 -43.17 31.94 -10.69
N LEU A 380 -42.81 32.83 -9.76
CA LEU A 380 -43.35 32.96 -8.40
C LEU A 380 -44.19 34.22 -8.22
#